data_AF-A0A924CN10-F1
#
_entry.id   AF-A0A924CN10-F1
#
_cell.length_a   1.000
_cell.length_b   1.000
_cell.length_c   1.000
_cell.angle_alpha   90.00
_cell.angle_beta   90.00
_cell.angle_gamma   90.00
#
_symmetry.space_group_name_H-M   'P 1'
#
loop_
_entity.id
_entity.type
_entity.pdbx_description
1 polymer ?
#
loop_
_entity_poly.entity_id
_entity_poly.type
_entity_poly.pdbx_seq_one_letter_code
_entity_poly.pdbx_strand_id
1 'polypeptide(L)'
;MPPITTYTDVLPLRAVAFQLLFMFMAIAIEAAVLNQRLNLGRKVSMQYSATVNLLTTAIGWMVLFSVGPWLPNPARLFLVESVFYGVRSIPSEVIMAGFLMFVMTFALKLQGIELLEVILEKAPKPEAKAESAPRFRKFQGYKRHADRTFGDEPNRPLAVLWANAFSFTAIVMILAIRLLVDQLNVPT
;
A
#
# COMPACT_ATOMS: atom_id res chain seq x y z
N MET A 1 46.07 -2.44 -8.33
CA MET A 1 44.69 -1.93 -8.52
C MET A 1 43.85 -3.07 -9.09
N PRO A 2 42.88 -3.63 -8.37
CA PRO A 2 42.03 -4.67 -8.92
C PRO A 2 41.05 -4.08 -9.96
N PRO A 3 40.68 -4.85 -11.00
CA PRO A 3 39.92 -4.35 -12.14
C PRO A 3 38.45 -4.15 -11.80
N ILE A 4 37.91 -3.02 -12.27
CA ILE A 4 36.47 -2.74 -12.31
C ILE A 4 35.92 -3.51 -13.53
N THR A 5 35.46 -4.74 -13.34
CA THR A 5 34.75 -5.46 -14.41
C THR A 5 33.57 -6.24 -13.86
N THR A 6 32.40 -5.89 -14.41
CA THR A 6 31.10 -6.57 -14.38
C THR A 6 30.37 -6.61 -13.04
N TYR A 7 29.94 -5.43 -12.58
CA TYR A 7 28.60 -5.37 -11.98
C TYR A 7 27.64 -5.61 -13.14
N THR A 8 27.16 -6.84 -13.34
CA THR A 8 25.92 -7.00 -14.08
C THR A 8 24.89 -6.24 -13.26
N ASP A 9 24.53 -5.04 -13.73
CA ASP A 9 23.33 -4.33 -13.31
C ASP A 9 22.14 -5.19 -13.69
N VAL A 10 21.92 -6.26 -12.93
CA VAL A 10 20.66 -6.96 -12.87
C VAL A 10 19.71 -5.97 -12.26
N LEU A 11 19.01 -5.23 -13.13
CA LEU A 11 17.83 -4.46 -12.79
C LEU A 11 17.01 -5.28 -11.77
N PRO A 12 16.53 -4.67 -10.67
CA PRO A 12 15.81 -5.37 -9.61
C PRO A 12 14.39 -5.76 -10.05
N LEU A 13 14.28 -6.45 -11.19
CA LEU A 13 13.03 -6.85 -11.82
C LEU A 13 12.19 -7.70 -10.87
N ARG A 14 12.85 -8.55 -10.07
CA ARG A 14 12.21 -9.34 -9.01
C ARG A 14 11.54 -8.44 -7.98
N ALA A 15 12.25 -7.44 -7.45
CA ALA A 15 11.71 -6.53 -6.45
C ALA A 15 10.55 -5.69 -7.03
N VAL A 16 10.69 -5.18 -8.25
CA VAL A 16 9.62 -4.43 -8.94
C VAL A 16 8.38 -5.29 -9.15
N ALA A 17 8.54 -6.54 -9.62
CA ALA A 17 7.41 -7.45 -9.84
C ALA A 17 6.68 -7.78 -8.53
N PHE A 18 7.40 -8.11 -7.45
CA PHE A 18 6.79 -8.34 -6.14
C PHE A 18 6.13 -7.09 -5.58
N GLN A 19 6.75 -5.92 -5.74
CA GLN A 19 6.17 -4.66 -5.31
C GLN A 19 4.83 -4.39 -6.01
N LEU A 20 4.76 -4.57 -7.33
CA LEU A 20 3.52 -4.40 -8.08
C LEU A 20 2.46 -5.41 -7.64
N LEU A 21 2.83 -6.68 -7.48
CA LEU A 21 1.92 -7.73 -7.01
C LEU A 21 1.32 -7.38 -5.64
N PHE A 22 2.17 -7.04 -4.67
CA PHE A 22 1.73 -6.69 -3.32
C PHE A 22 0.93 -5.39 -3.29
N MET A 23 1.31 -4.40 -4.11
CA MET A 23 0.55 -3.17 -4.24
C MET A 23 -0.86 -3.43 -4.77
N PHE A 24 -1.02 -4.18 -5.86
CA PHE A 24 -2.35 -4.49 -6.39
C PHE A 24 -3.20 -5.30 -5.42
N MET A 25 -2.60 -6.27 -4.74
CA MET A 25 -3.27 -7.06 -3.73
C MET A 25 -3.72 -6.21 -2.55
N ALA A 26 -2.83 -5.37 -2.01
CA ALA A 26 -3.17 -4.44 -0.93
C ALA A 26 -4.30 -3.50 -1.36
N ILE A 27 -4.23 -2.94 -2.57
CA ILE A 27 -5.28 -2.05 -3.08
C ILE A 27 -6.64 -2.76 -3.12
N ALA A 28 -6.68 -3.99 -3.64
CA ALA A 28 -7.91 -4.77 -3.76
C ALA A 28 -8.51 -5.12 -2.39
N ILE A 29 -7.69 -5.61 -1.46
CA ILE A 29 -8.12 -5.97 -0.10
C ILE A 29 -8.60 -4.74 0.65
N GLU A 30 -7.83 -3.66 0.64
CA GLU A 30 -8.17 -2.45 1.37
C GLU A 30 -9.41 -1.77 0.79
N ALA A 31 -9.55 -1.73 -0.53
CA ALA A 31 -10.77 -1.21 -1.15
C ALA A 31 -12.01 -2.03 -0.75
N ALA A 32 -11.88 -3.36 -0.63
CA ALA A 32 -12.97 -4.22 -0.17
C ALA A 32 -13.32 -3.96 1.30
N VAL A 33 -12.32 -3.88 2.18
CA VAL A 33 -12.50 -3.62 3.61
C VAL A 33 -13.10 -2.24 3.85
N LEU A 34 -12.60 -1.20 3.18
CA LEU A 34 -13.11 0.17 3.30
C LEU A 34 -14.56 0.28 2.82
N ASN A 35 -14.90 -0.35 1.69
CA ASN A 35 -16.27 -0.42 1.20
C ASN A 35 -17.19 -1.09 2.24
N GLN A 36 -16.78 -2.23 2.79
CA GLN A 36 -17.59 -2.96 3.78
C GLN A 36 -17.73 -2.22 5.11
N ARG A 37 -16.67 -1.56 5.59
CA ARG A 37 -16.63 -0.95 6.93
C ARG A 37 -17.15 0.48 6.97
N LEU A 38 -16.99 1.23 5.89
CA LEU A 38 -17.37 2.65 5.80
C LEU A 38 -18.54 2.88 4.84
N ASN A 39 -19.05 1.83 4.19
CA ASN A 39 -20.18 1.87 3.25
C ASN A 39 -19.98 2.91 2.12
N LEU A 40 -18.70 3.12 1.76
CA LEU A 40 -18.25 3.99 0.69
C LEU A 40 -18.54 3.32 -0.65
N GLY A 41 -18.90 4.09 -1.67
CA GLY A 41 -19.06 3.54 -3.01
C GLY A 41 -17.82 2.76 -3.46
N ARG A 42 -18.01 1.63 -4.16
CA ARG A 42 -16.92 0.75 -4.63
C ARG A 42 -15.82 1.51 -5.39
N LYS A 43 -16.22 2.46 -6.24
CA LYS A 43 -15.31 3.32 -7.00
C LYS A 43 -14.47 4.21 -6.07
N VAL A 44 -15.11 4.84 -5.09
CA VAL A 44 -14.45 5.73 -4.12
C VAL A 44 -13.45 4.93 -3.28
N SER A 45 -13.86 3.80 -2.73
CA SER A 45 -12.98 2.92 -1.94
C SER A 45 -11.75 2.47 -2.74
N MET A 46 -11.93 2.15 -4.02
CA MET A 46 -10.83 1.78 -4.92
C MET A 46 -9.88 2.96 -5.18
N GLN A 47 -10.40 4.18 -5.40
CA GLN A 47 -9.59 5.38 -5.63
C GLN A 47 -8.77 5.78 -4.40
N TYR A 48 -9.38 5.79 -3.21
CA TYR A 48 -8.66 6.07 -1.96
C TYR A 48 -7.57 5.02 -1.74
N SER A 49 -7.94 3.73 -1.79
CA SER A 49 -7.01 2.63 -1.61
C SER A 49 -5.83 2.69 -2.58
N ALA A 50 -6.08 2.91 -3.88
CA ALA A 50 -5.04 3.02 -4.89
C ALA A 50 -4.11 4.21 -4.64
N THR A 51 -4.67 5.39 -4.41
CA THR A 51 -3.89 6.62 -4.25
C THR A 51 -3.01 6.56 -3.01
N VAL A 52 -3.57 6.09 -1.89
CA VAL A 52 -2.85 6.06 -0.62
C VAL A 52 -1.79 4.95 -0.62
N ASN A 53 -2.05 3.78 -1.21
CA ASN A 53 -1.02 2.74 -1.34
C ASN A 53 0.11 3.16 -2.28
N LEU A 54 -0.21 3.86 -3.38
CA LEU A 54 0.81 4.42 -4.28
C LEU A 54 1.65 5.49 -3.57
N LEU A 55 1.00 6.43 -2.88
CA LEU A 55 1.67 7.48 -2.11
C LEU A 55 2.58 6.88 -1.03
N THR A 56 2.07 5.93 -0.25
CA THR A 56 2.83 5.28 0.82
C THR A 56 4.02 4.49 0.27
N THR A 57 3.84 3.82 -0.87
CA THR A 57 4.93 3.15 -1.59
C THR A 57 6.00 4.14 -2.05
N ALA A 58 5.59 5.26 -2.66
CA ALA A 58 6.52 6.29 -3.13
C ALA A 58 7.31 6.90 -1.96
N ILE A 59 6.64 7.24 -0.85
CA ILE A 59 7.28 7.72 0.38
C ILE A 59 8.26 6.68 0.92
N GLY A 60 7.87 5.39 0.95
CA GLY A 60 8.74 4.30 1.40
C GLY A 60 10.04 4.22 0.59
N TRP A 61 9.96 4.32 -0.73
CA TRP A 61 11.15 4.37 -1.60
C TRP A 61 11.98 5.63 -1.39
N MET A 62 11.35 6.81 -1.24
CA MET A 62 12.06 8.05 -0.94
C MET A 62 12.83 7.96 0.38
N VAL A 63 12.21 7.40 1.43
CA VAL A 63 12.86 7.16 2.73
C VAL A 63 14.02 6.18 2.58
N LEU A 64 13.82 5.06 1.87
CA LEU A 64 14.87 4.06 1.65
C LEU A 64 16.10 4.67 0.96
N PHE A 65 15.90 5.46 -0.11
CA PHE A 65 17.00 6.11 -0.82
C PHE A 65 17.66 7.25 -0.03
N SER A 66 16.90 7.94 0.82
CA SER A 66 17.44 9.03 1.65
C SER A 66 18.23 8.51 2.85
N VAL A 67 17.73 7.46 3.49
CA VAL A 67 18.30 6.89 4.73
C VAL A 67 19.41 5.88 4.43
N GLY A 68 19.31 5.15 3.31
CA GLY A 68 20.28 4.11 2.92
C GLY A 68 21.75 4.56 2.93
N PRO A 69 22.12 5.75 2.42
CA PRO A 69 23.49 6.26 2.47
C PRO A 69 24.01 6.56 3.88
N TRP A 70 23.12 6.80 4.84
CA TRP A 70 23.48 7.13 6.22
C TRP A 70 23.59 5.90 7.13
N LEU A 71 23.25 4.71 6.63
CA LEU A 71 23.35 3.49 7.42
C LEU A 71 24.79 2.97 7.54
N PRO A 72 25.16 2.41 8.71
CA PRO A 72 26.41 1.67 8.86
C PRO A 72 26.50 0.54 7.84
N ASN A 73 27.72 0.27 7.35
CA ASN A 73 28.00 -0.77 6.33
C ASN A 73 27.27 -2.12 6.55
N PRO A 74 27.23 -2.73 7.75
CA PRO A 74 26.54 -4.01 7.93
C PRO A 74 25.02 -3.90 7.71
N ALA A 75 24.38 -2.84 8.19
CA ALA A 75 22.94 -2.63 8.04
C ALA A 75 22.59 -2.30 6.58
N ARG A 76 23.43 -1.52 5.90
CA ARG A 76 23.25 -1.19 4.48
C ARG A 76 23.32 -2.43 3.60
N LEU A 77 24.31 -3.30 3.82
CA LEU A 77 24.46 -4.54 3.05
C LEU A 77 23.23 -5.44 3.25
N PHE A 78 22.80 -5.60 4.51
CA PHE A 78 21.63 -6.39 4.85
C PHE A 78 20.35 -5.88 4.17
N LEU A 79 20.14 -4.56 4.12
CA LEU A 79 18.99 -3.97 3.41
C LEU A 79 19.04 -4.25 1.90
N VAL A 80 20.19 -4.02 1.27
CA VAL A 80 20.34 -4.26 -0.18
C VAL A 80 20.14 -5.74 -0.50
N GLU A 81 20.75 -6.63 0.27
CA GLU A 81 20.56 -8.08 0.07
C GLU A 81 19.11 -8.50 0.25
N SER A 82 18.45 -8.03 1.31
CA SER A 82 17.07 -8.37 1.62
C SER A 82 16.09 -7.87 0.55
N VAL A 83 16.27 -6.63 0.06
CA VAL A 83 15.37 -6.00 -0.92
C VAL A 83 15.60 -6.57 -2.32
N PHE A 84 16.86 -6.76 -2.74
CA PHE A 84 17.19 -7.12 -4.12
C PHE A 84 17.24 -8.63 -4.34
N TYR A 85 17.80 -9.38 -3.41
CA TYR A 85 18.03 -10.82 -3.55
C TYR A 85 17.02 -11.67 -2.77
N GLY A 86 16.36 -11.06 -1.77
CA GLY A 86 15.38 -11.73 -0.93
C GLY A 86 16.03 -12.47 0.24
N VAL A 87 15.23 -12.72 1.26
CA VAL A 87 15.67 -13.28 2.54
C VAL A 87 15.53 -14.81 2.51
N ARG A 88 16.59 -15.57 2.84
CA ARG A 88 16.58 -17.06 2.84
C ARG A 88 16.13 -17.68 4.17
N SER A 89 16.37 -16.99 5.28
CA SER A 89 15.96 -17.36 6.64
C SER A 89 15.42 -16.12 7.32
N ILE A 90 14.45 -16.23 8.23
CA ILE A 90 13.81 -15.05 8.84
C ILE A 90 14.57 -14.68 10.13
N PRO A 91 15.54 -13.74 10.11
CA PRO A 91 16.17 -13.26 11.33
C PRO A 91 15.18 -12.40 12.12
N SER A 92 15.41 -12.26 13.43
CA SER A 92 14.57 -11.47 14.34
C SER A 92 14.44 -10.01 13.91
N GLU A 93 15.48 -9.48 13.26
CA GLU A 93 15.62 -8.13 12.75
C GLU A 93 14.62 -7.86 11.60
N VAL A 94 14.33 -8.87 10.77
CA VAL A 94 13.33 -8.77 9.69
C VAL A 94 11.92 -8.77 10.26
N ILE A 95 11.67 -9.53 11.32
CA ILE A 95 10.37 -9.54 12.01
C ILE A 95 10.13 -8.16 12.62
N MET A 96 11.14 -7.61 13.32
CA MET A 96 11.08 -6.28 13.92
C MET A 96 10.87 -5.20 12.85
N ALA A 97 11.64 -5.25 11.75
CA ALA A 97 11.49 -4.32 10.64
C ALA A 97 10.10 -4.44 9.99
N GLY A 98 9.58 -5.66 9.80
CA GLY A 98 8.25 -5.92 9.26
C GLY A 98 7.14 -5.33 10.13
N PHE A 99 7.24 -5.49 11.45
CA PHE A 99 6.31 -4.88 12.40
C PHE A 99 6.39 -3.35 12.38
N LEU A 100 7.60 -2.79 12.37
CA LEU A 100 7.78 -1.33 12.28
C LEU A 100 7.22 -0.78 10.95
N MET A 101 7.46 -1.48 9.84
CA MET A 101 6.90 -1.14 8.53
C MET A 101 5.37 -1.18 8.53
N PHE A 102 4.75 -2.15 9.21
CA PHE A 102 3.30 -2.20 9.39
C PHE A 102 2.78 -0.94 10.09
N VAL A 103 3.38 -0.57 11.24
CA VAL A 103 2.97 0.59 12.03
C VAL A 103 3.17 1.91 11.25
N MET A 104 4.32 2.06 10.60
CA MET A 104 4.62 3.26 9.80
C MET A 104 3.69 3.37 8.59
N THR A 105 3.41 2.26 7.92
CA THR A 105 2.47 2.24 6.78
C THR A 105 1.06 2.60 7.24
N PHE A 106 0.63 2.09 8.39
CA PHE A 106 -0.66 2.46 8.97
C PHE A 106 -0.75 3.97 9.25
N ALA A 107 0.27 4.54 9.90
CA ALA A 107 0.31 5.98 10.20
C ALA A 107 0.29 6.84 8.93
N LEU A 108 1.10 6.48 7.92
CA LEU A 108 1.12 7.16 6.62
C LEU A 108 -0.23 7.05 5.89
N LYS A 109 -0.92 5.91 6.01
CA LYS A 109 -2.25 5.72 5.41
C LYS A 109 -3.29 6.63 6.04
N LEU A 110 -3.30 6.78 7.37
CA LEU A 110 -4.21 7.70 8.04
C LEU A 110 -3.99 9.14 7.56
N GLN A 111 -2.74 9.60 7.59
CA GLN A 111 -2.39 10.96 7.14
C GLN A 111 -2.66 11.17 5.64
N GLY A 112 -2.36 10.15 4.82
CA GLY A 112 -2.55 10.21 3.38
C GLY A 112 -4.02 10.35 2.99
N ILE A 113 -4.92 9.71 3.73
CA ILE A 113 -6.37 9.85 3.51
C ILE A 113 -6.85 11.24 3.91
N GLU A 114 -6.44 11.73 5.09
CA GLU A 114 -6.79 13.09 5.56
C GLU A 114 -6.31 14.17 4.58
N LEU A 115 -5.08 14.03 4.09
CA LEU A 115 -4.55 14.92 3.06
C LEU A 115 -5.38 14.87 1.77
N LEU A 116 -5.81 13.67 1.36
CA LEU A 116 -6.63 13.49 0.16
C LEU A 116 -8.01 14.15 0.31
N GLU A 117 -8.62 14.07 1.50
CA GLU A 117 -9.87 14.75 1.82
C GLU A 117 -9.71 16.27 1.71
N VAL A 118 -8.67 16.84 2.33
CA VAL A 118 -8.40 18.29 2.27
C VAL A 118 -8.19 18.78 0.83
N ILE A 119 -7.49 17.98 0.01
CA ILE A 119 -7.28 18.30 -1.41
C ILE A 119 -8.61 18.22 -2.18
N LEU A 120 -9.44 17.21 -1.91
CA LEU A 120 -10.68 16.97 -2.62
C LEU A 120 -11.80 17.95 -2.23
N GLU A 121 -11.86 18.39 -0.97
CA GLU A 121 -12.79 19.42 -0.50
C GLU A 121 -12.46 20.80 -1.07
N LYS A 122 -11.18 21.09 -1.29
CA LYS A 122 -10.72 22.32 -1.95
C LYS A 122 -10.95 22.30 -3.47
N ALA A 123 -11.16 21.14 -4.07
CA ALA A 123 -11.53 21.06 -5.48
C ALA A 123 -12.98 21.54 -5.63
N PRO A 124 -13.28 22.52 -6.51
CA PRO A 124 -14.64 22.97 -6.72
C PRO A 124 -15.48 21.77 -7.19
N LYS A 125 -16.46 21.37 -6.36
CA LYS A 125 -17.45 20.37 -6.77
C LYS A 125 -18.09 20.90 -8.05
N PRO A 126 -18.06 20.18 -9.18
CA PRO A 126 -18.72 20.65 -10.39
C PRO A 126 -20.20 20.81 -10.05
N GLU A 127 -20.64 22.07 -9.93
CA GLU A 127 -22.03 22.39 -9.72
C GLU A 127 -22.80 21.75 -10.87
N ALA A 128 -23.57 20.72 -10.55
CA ALA A 128 -24.49 20.13 -11.49
C ALA A 128 -25.49 21.23 -11.85
N LYS A 129 -25.28 21.86 -13.01
CA LYS A 129 -26.21 22.81 -13.60
C LYS A 129 -27.60 22.20 -13.54
N ALA A 130 -28.47 22.82 -12.75
CA ALA A 130 -29.86 22.46 -12.59
C ALA A 130 -30.61 22.82 -13.88
N GLU A 131 -30.47 22.01 -14.92
CA GLU A 131 -31.40 22.04 -16.05
C GLU A 131 -32.58 21.13 -15.74
N SER A 132 -33.73 21.78 -15.63
CA SER A 132 -35.07 21.25 -15.42
C SER A 132 -35.44 20.17 -16.43
N ALA A 133 -35.64 18.93 -15.98
CA ALA A 133 -36.41 17.90 -16.69
C ALA A 133 -37.08 16.92 -15.69
N PRO A 134 -38.30 16.41 -15.99
CA PRO A 134 -39.20 15.92 -14.96
C PRO A 134 -38.93 14.47 -14.52
N ARG A 135 -39.08 14.26 -13.20
CA ARG A 135 -39.50 13.03 -12.48
C ARG A 135 -39.15 11.68 -13.11
N PHE A 136 -37.96 11.15 -12.78
CA PHE A 136 -37.77 9.70 -12.56
C PHE A 136 -37.20 9.44 -11.16
N ARG A 137 -38.11 9.16 -10.22
CA ARG A 137 -37.84 9.02 -8.77
C ARG A 137 -37.43 7.58 -8.38
N LYS A 138 -36.50 6.96 -9.12
CA LYS A 138 -36.00 5.59 -8.82
C LYS A 138 -34.48 5.43 -8.66
N PHE A 139 -33.68 6.48 -8.88
CA PHE A 139 -32.20 6.42 -8.78
C PHE A 139 -31.61 7.22 -7.61
N GLN A 140 -32.38 7.48 -6.56
CA GLN A 140 -31.94 8.32 -5.44
C GLN A 140 -30.97 7.60 -4.48
N GLY A 141 -30.94 6.26 -4.48
CA GLY A 141 -30.03 5.46 -3.64
C GLY A 141 -28.57 5.51 -4.11
N TYR A 142 -28.33 5.55 -5.42
CA TYR A 142 -26.96 5.53 -5.97
C TYR A 142 -26.20 6.83 -5.73
N LYS A 143 -26.92 7.97 -5.69
CA LYS A 143 -26.32 9.29 -5.43
C LYS A 143 -25.88 9.47 -3.97
N ARG A 144 -26.57 8.87 -3.00
CA ARG A 144 -26.19 8.95 -1.58
C ARG A 144 -24.87 8.24 -1.26
N HIS A 145 -24.50 7.20 -2.00
CA HIS A 145 -23.20 6.52 -1.83
C HIS A 145 -22.06 7.19 -2.61
N ALA A 146 -22.38 8.02 -3.60
CA ALA A 146 -21.39 8.73 -4.41
C ALA A 146 -20.87 10.01 -3.72
N ASP A 147 -21.64 10.58 -2.80
CA ASP A 147 -21.30 11.84 -2.09
C ASP A 147 -20.79 11.60 -0.66
N ARG A 148 -20.78 10.34 -0.18
CA ARG A 148 -20.13 9.99 1.09
C ARG A 148 -18.63 10.05 0.91
N THR A 149 -18.02 11.04 1.54
CA THR A 149 -16.57 11.14 1.65
C THR A 149 -16.09 10.20 2.75
N PHE A 150 -14.83 9.81 2.67
CA PHE A 150 -14.17 9.10 3.76
C PHE A 150 -14.31 9.94 5.05
N GLY A 151 -14.26 11.27 4.87
CA GLY A 151 -14.60 12.45 5.67
C GLY A 151 -15.76 12.43 6.65
N ASP A 152 -16.70 11.49 6.55
CA ASP A 152 -17.95 11.52 7.33
C ASP A 152 -18.05 10.42 8.41
N GLU A 153 -17.20 9.38 8.38
CA GLU A 153 -17.42 8.17 9.20
C GLU A 153 -16.61 8.16 10.52
N PRO A 154 -17.22 7.99 11.71
CA PRO A 154 -16.51 8.07 13.00
C PRO A 154 -15.51 6.93 13.25
N ASN A 155 -15.68 5.78 12.60
CA ASN A 155 -14.84 4.58 12.79
C ASN A 155 -13.69 4.47 11.77
N ARG A 156 -13.30 5.58 11.14
CA ARG A 156 -12.26 5.64 10.11
C ARG A 156 -10.91 5.03 10.49
N PRO A 157 -10.27 5.41 11.62
CA PRO A 157 -8.95 4.87 11.95
C PRO A 157 -8.96 3.35 12.11
N LEU A 158 -10.05 2.82 12.69
CA LEU A 158 -10.25 1.38 12.83
C LEU A 158 -10.42 0.71 11.47
N ALA A 159 -11.21 1.29 10.56
CA ALA A 159 -11.38 0.73 9.22
C ALA A 159 -10.06 0.68 8.44
N VAL A 160 -9.22 1.72 8.54
CA VAL A 160 -7.87 1.77 7.94
C VAL A 160 -6.95 0.74 8.59
N LEU A 161 -7.03 0.58 9.92
CA LEU A 161 -6.23 -0.42 10.65
C LEU A 161 -6.59 -1.83 10.21
N TRP A 162 -7.88 -2.16 10.14
CA TRP A 162 -8.37 -3.44 9.64
C TRP A 162 -7.91 -3.69 8.20
N ALA A 163 -8.05 -2.67 7.34
CA ALA A 163 -7.65 -2.76 5.95
C ALA A 163 -6.15 -3.07 5.83
N ASN A 164 -5.30 -2.33 6.56
CA ASN A 164 -3.85 -2.54 6.58
C ASN A 164 -3.47 -3.89 7.20
N ALA A 165 -4.16 -4.35 8.25
CA ALA A 165 -3.90 -5.64 8.87
C ALA A 165 -4.21 -6.80 7.92
N PHE A 166 -5.34 -6.76 7.20
CA PHE A 166 -5.69 -7.79 6.23
C PHE A 166 -4.71 -7.81 5.05
N SER A 167 -4.31 -6.64 4.51
CA SER A 167 -3.36 -6.58 3.40
C SER A 167 -1.97 -7.08 3.81
N PHE A 168 -1.45 -6.67 4.97
CA PHE A 168 -0.18 -7.19 5.48
C PHE A 168 -0.24 -8.70 5.77
N THR A 169 -1.34 -9.19 6.33
CA THR A 169 -1.52 -10.63 6.57
C THR A 169 -1.45 -11.42 5.27
N ALA A 170 -2.11 -10.93 4.21
CA ALA A 170 -2.07 -11.57 2.89
C ALA A 170 -0.66 -11.54 2.29
N ILE A 171 0.05 -10.42 2.39
CA ILE A 171 1.44 -10.28 1.91
C ILE A 171 2.35 -11.26 2.65
N VAL A 172 2.29 -11.28 3.99
CA VAL A 172 3.09 -12.19 4.82
C VAL A 172 2.76 -13.64 4.51
N MET A 173 1.50 -13.99 4.30
CA MET A 173 1.10 -15.35 3.92
C MET A 173 1.72 -15.78 2.59
N ILE A 174 1.69 -14.92 1.56
CA ILE A 174 2.33 -15.20 0.27
C ILE A 174 3.85 -15.36 0.43
N LEU A 175 4.49 -14.49 1.22
CA LEU A 175 5.92 -14.59 1.51
C LEU A 175 6.28 -15.87 2.26
N ALA A 176 5.45 -16.30 3.21
CA ALA A 176 5.62 -17.54 3.95
C ALA A 176 5.50 -18.77 3.04
N ILE A 177 4.50 -18.80 2.16
CA ILE A 177 4.33 -19.87 1.16
C ILE A 177 5.55 -19.92 0.23
N ARG A 178 6.00 -18.77 -0.27
CA ARG A 178 7.19 -18.69 -1.13
C ARG A 178 8.44 -19.21 -0.41
N LEU A 179 8.66 -18.80 0.84
CA LEU A 179 9.81 -19.25 1.62
C LEU A 179 9.75 -20.77 1.86
N LEU A 180 8.56 -21.33 2.14
CA LEU A 180 8.37 -22.76 2.29
C LEU A 180 8.66 -23.52 0.98
N VAL A 181 8.20 -23.02 -0.16
CA VAL A 181 8.50 -23.60 -1.49
C VAL A 181 9.99 -23.53 -1.80
N ASP A 182 10.64 -22.39 -1.55
CA ASP A 182 12.09 -22.22 -1.78
C ASP A 182 12.91 -23.21 -0.93
N GLN A 183 12.50 -23.50 0.31
CA GLN A 183 13.14 -24.49 1.18
C GLN A 183 12.94 -25.94 0.70
N LEU A 184 11.77 -26.27 0.14
CA LEU A 184 11.49 -27.60 -0.41
C LEU A 184 12.25 -27.88 -1.71
N ASN A 185 12.63 -26.85 -2.46
CA ASN A 185 13.27 -26.96 -3.78
C ASN A 185 14.81 -26.93 -3.73
N VAL A 186 15.42 -26.95 -2.54
CA VAL A 186 16.87 -27.07 -2.39
C VAL A 186 17.26 -28.54 -2.60
N PRO A 187 18.01 -28.90 -3.66
CA PRO A 187 18.58 -30.25 -3.76
C PRO A 187 19.57 -30.44 -2.60
N THR A 188 19.33 -31.46 -1.79
CA THR A 188 20.26 -31.95 -0.75
C THR A 188 21.63 -32.29 -1.33
#